data_AF-A0A6L5Q343-F1
#
_entry.id   AF-A0A6L5Q343-F1
#
_cell.length_a   1.000
_cell.length_b   1.000
_cell.length_c   1.000
_cell.angle_alpha   90.00
_cell.angle_beta   90.00
_cell.angle_gamma   90.00
#
_symmetry.space_group_name_H-M   'P 1'
#
loop_
_entity.id
_entity.type
_entity.pdbx_description
1 polymer ?
#
loop_
_entity_poly.entity_id
_entity_poly.type
_entity_poly.pdbx_seq_one_letter_code
_entity_poly.pdbx_strand_id
1 'polypeptide(L)'
;MSCECSGSALTCCPDKNYVQDKVCSPWSATVVATAIDNVLYTNNINQNVVGTGFVKYDVGPGPITVEALDSAGATIDTQTLNPGTSIAFTYRRFDSIQVVLPATPGGTYQGEFCITTRYPLS
;
A
#
# COMPACT_ATOMS: atom_id res chain seq x y z
N MET A 1 -11.05 17.33 -18.70
CA MET A 1 -10.68 18.49 -17.86
C MET A 1 -9.57 19.21 -18.61
N SER A 2 -9.93 20.30 -19.28
CA SER A 2 -9.04 21.08 -20.15
C SER A 2 -8.01 21.83 -19.31
N CYS A 3 -6.72 21.70 -19.66
CA CYS A 3 -5.68 22.58 -19.12
C CYS A 3 -5.89 23.99 -19.68
N GLU A 4 -6.14 24.95 -18.79
CA GLU A 4 -5.99 26.36 -19.08
C GLU A 4 -4.49 26.68 -19.19
N CYS A 5 -3.98 26.75 -20.41
CA CYS A 5 -2.65 27.30 -20.69
C CYS A 5 -2.82 28.78 -21.06
N SER A 6 -2.49 29.68 -20.12
CA SER A 6 -2.47 31.12 -20.35
C SER A 6 -1.52 31.48 -21.50
N GLY A 7 -2.00 32.35 -22.40
CA GLY A 7 -1.39 32.63 -23.70
C GLY A 7 -0.03 33.35 -23.64
N SER A 8 1.03 32.57 -23.79
CA SER A 8 2.25 32.95 -24.53
C SER A 8 3.09 31.68 -24.75
N ALA A 9 3.10 31.19 -25.99
CA ALA A 9 3.68 29.92 -26.47
C ALA A 9 2.98 28.65 -25.95
N LEU A 10 2.21 27.99 -26.83
CA LEU A 10 1.71 26.62 -26.68
C LEU A 10 2.90 25.65 -26.69
N THR A 11 3.68 25.61 -25.60
CA THR A 11 4.58 24.49 -25.35
C THR A 11 3.70 23.39 -24.78
N CYS A 12 3.45 22.34 -25.56
CA CYS A 12 2.90 21.10 -25.02
C CYS A 12 3.73 20.73 -23.80
N CYS A 13 3.08 20.50 -22.64
CA CYS A 13 3.77 19.89 -21.52
C CYS A 13 4.48 18.64 -22.06
N PRO A 14 5.79 18.46 -21.81
CA PRO A 14 6.49 17.29 -22.30
C PRO A 14 5.75 16.03 -21.84
N ASP A 15 5.65 15.04 -22.73
CA ASP A 15 4.98 13.79 -22.44
C ASP A 15 5.55 13.21 -21.15
N LYS A 16 4.69 13.02 -20.14
CA LYS A 16 5.09 12.37 -18.91
C LYS A 16 4.92 10.86 -19.09
N ASN A 17 6.02 10.19 -19.41
CA ASN A 17 6.04 8.74 -19.46
C ASN A 17 5.99 8.20 -18.03
N TYR A 18 5.03 7.32 -17.75
CA TYR A 18 4.89 6.66 -16.45
C TYR A 18 4.88 5.14 -16.67
N VAL A 19 5.54 4.42 -15.77
CA VAL A 19 5.31 2.99 -15.60
C VAL A 19 4.18 2.81 -14.60
N GLN A 20 3.32 1.83 -14.87
CA GLN A 20 2.29 1.40 -13.94
C GLN A 20 2.41 -0.11 -13.74
N ASP A 21 2.85 -0.51 -12.55
CA ASP A 21 2.94 -1.91 -12.17
C ASP A 21 1.78 -2.26 -11.25
N LYS A 22 1.16 -3.42 -11.49
CA LYS A 22 0.10 -3.95 -10.65
C LYS A 22 0.52 -5.30 -10.08
N VAL A 23 0.53 -5.40 -8.76
CA VAL A 23 0.82 -6.63 -8.03
C VAL A 23 -0.36 -6.92 -7.12
N CYS A 24 -1.00 -8.06 -7.32
CA CYS A 24 -1.97 -8.58 -6.38
C CYS A 24 -1.52 -9.96 -5.89
N SER A 25 -1.61 -10.21 -4.59
CA SER A 25 -1.25 -11.48 -3.98
C SER A 25 -2.15 -11.78 -2.78
N PRO A 26 -2.59 -13.04 -2.62
CA PRO A 26 -3.16 -13.47 -1.35
C PRO A 26 -2.06 -13.42 -0.27
N TRP A 27 -2.45 -13.11 0.96
CA TRP A 27 -1.56 -13.16 2.11
C TRP A 27 -2.19 -14.02 3.22
N SER A 28 -1.35 -14.72 3.97
CA SER A 28 -1.77 -15.56 5.08
C SER A 28 -0.65 -15.64 6.11
N ALA A 29 -0.97 -15.46 7.37
CA ALA A 29 -0.01 -15.61 8.47
C ALA A 29 -0.71 -16.15 9.72
N THR A 30 0.02 -16.93 10.51
CA THR A 30 -0.51 -17.59 11.72
C THR A 30 0.21 -17.05 12.95
N VAL A 31 -0.55 -16.46 13.87
CA VAL A 31 -0.08 -15.99 15.17
C VAL A 31 -0.28 -17.08 16.21
N VAL A 32 0.75 -17.35 17.02
CA VAL A 32 0.65 -18.29 18.16
C VAL A 32 0.72 -17.58 19.51
N ALA A 33 1.70 -16.69 19.70
CA ALA A 33 1.88 -15.96 20.98
C ALA A 33 2.59 -14.60 20.86
N THR A 34 3.07 -14.23 19.67
CA THR A 34 3.81 -12.99 19.42
C THR A 34 3.18 -12.25 18.25
N ALA A 35 3.14 -10.92 18.34
CA ALA A 35 2.69 -10.11 17.22
C ALA A 35 3.60 -10.34 16.01
N ILE A 36 3.04 -10.22 14.81
CA ILE A 36 3.75 -10.42 13.55
C ILE A 36 3.54 -9.20 12.68
N ASP A 37 4.64 -8.62 12.22
CA ASP A 37 4.63 -7.60 11.16
C ASP A 37 4.79 -8.32 9.82
N ASN A 38 3.67 -8.53 9.14
CA ASN A 38 3.67 -9.20 7.85
C ASN A 38 3.77 -8.17 6.73
N VAL A 39 4.97 -8.00 6.19
CA VAL A 39 5.25 -7.05 5.10
C VAL A 39 4.61 -7.54 3.80
N LEU A 40 3.64 -6.79 3.29
CA LEU A 40 2.90 -7.11 2.07
C LEU A 40 3.59 -6.55 0.82
N TYR A 41 4.28 -5.42 0.96
CA TYR A 41 4.99 -4.77 -0.14
C TYR A 41 6.17 -3.97 0.37
N THR A 42 7.28 -4.04 -0.37
CA THR A 42 8.46 -3.19 -0.18
C THR A 42 8.78 -2.50 -1.50
N ASN A 43 8.91 -1.18 -1.44
CA ASN A 43 9.29 -0.34 -2.56
C ASN A 43 10.82 -0.33 -2.69
N ASN A 44 11.32 -0.97 -3.74
CA ASN A 44 12.74 -0.96 -4.10
C ASN A 44 13.08 0.03 -5.23
N ILE A 45 12.15 0.92 -5.56
CA ILE A 45 12.29 1.86 -6.67
C ILE A 45 12.86 3.16 -6.10
N ASN A 46 14.08 3.52 -6.53
CA ASN A 46 14.82 4.72 -6.08
C ASN A 46 14.26 6.05 -6.61
N GLN A 47 12.94 6.20 -6.64
CA GLN A 47 12.26 7.42 -7.07
C GLN A 47 10.92 7.57 -6.35
N ASN A 48 10.29 8.73 -6.50
CA ASN A 48 9.01 9.01 -5.86
C ASN A 48 7.88 8.18 -6.49
N VAL A 49 7.59 7.03 -5.88
CA VAL A 49 6.46 6.16 -6.23
C VAL A 49 5.18 6.64 -5.56
N VAL A 50 4.06 6.51 -6.28
CA VAL A 50 2.71 6.61 -5.72
C VAL A 50 2.05 5.24 -5.85
N GLY A 51 1.55 4.69 -4.75
CA GLY A 51 0.90 3.39 -4.69
C GLY A 51 -0.57 3.56 -4.37
N THR A 52 -1.44 3.04 -5.22
CA THR A 52 -2.88 2.99 -4.99
C THR A 52 -3.34 1.56 -4.96
N GLY A 53 -4.14 1.16 -3.98
CA GLY A 53 -4.45 -0.24 -3.81
C GLY A 53 -5.51 -0.51 -2.76
N PHE A 54 -5.61 -1.77 -2.38
CA PHE A 54 -6.47 -2.20 -1.29
C PHE A 54 -5.79 -3.30 -0.46
N VAL A 55 -6.21 -3.38 0.80
CA VAL A 55 -6.00 -4.54 1.67
C VAL A 55 -7.38 -5.09 1.99
N LYS A 56 -7.62 -6.34 1.60
CA LYS A 56 -8.77 -7.13 2.07
C LYS A 56 -8.32 -7.99 3.23
N TYR A 57 -9.14 -8.06 4.26
CA TYR A 57 -8.98 -8.98 5.35
C TYR A 57 -10.18 -9.92 5.36
N ASP A 58 -10.01 -11.09 4.76
CA ASP A 58 -11.13 -12.00 4.48
C ASP A 58 -11.57 -12.74 5.74
N VAL A 59 -10.62 -13.32 6.47
CA VAL A 59 -10.91 -14.11 7.67
C VAL A 59 -9.77 -14.04 8.68
N GLY A 60 -10.14 -14.00 9.95
CA GLY A 60 -9.26 -14.34 11.05
C GLY A 60 -9.90 -14.02 12.40
N PRO A 61 -9.15 -14.23 13.49
CA PRO A 61 -9.73 -14.31 14.83
C PRO A 61 -9.96 -12.95 15.51
N GLY A 62 -9.42 -11.84 14.97
CA GLY A 62 -9.53 -10.51 15.58
C GLY A 62 -9.10 -9.38 14.65
N PRO A 63 -9.21 -8.11 15.06
CA PRO A 63 -8.79 -6.99 14.24
C PRO A 63 -7.28 -7.00 13.96
N ILE A 64 -6.89 -6.42 12.82
CA ILE A 64 -5.50 -6.20 12.42
C ILE A 64 -5.26 -4.71 12.17
N THR A 65 -3.99 -4.32 12.10
CA THR A 65 -3.61 -2.96 11.72
C THR A 65 -2.84 -2.99 10.41
N VAL A 66 -3.22 -2.18 9.43
CA VAL A 66 -2.43 -1.91 8.23
C VAL A 66 -1.61 -0.67 8.48
N GLU A 67 -0.32 -0.76 8.20
CA GLU A 67 0.61 0.36 8.34
C GLU A 67 1.34 0.61 7.04
N ALA A 68 1.46 1.89 6.69
CA ALA A 68 2.40 2.34 5.67
C ALA A 68 3.59 3.00 6.37
N LEU A 69 4.80 2.57 6.04
CA LEU A 69 6.03 3.06 6.66
C LEU A 69 6.86 3.87 5.66
N ASP A 70 7.60 4.86 6.15
CA ASP A 70 8.63 5.56 5.39
C ASP A 70 9.98 4.81 5.42
N SER A 71 10.98 5.34 4.72
CA SER A 71 12.32 4.72 4.62
C SER A 71 13.11 4.71 5.94
N ALA A 72 12.66 5.45 6.96
CA ALA A 72 13.23 5.42 8.31
C ALA A 72 12.47 4.45 9.23
N GLY A 73 11.42 3.79 8.73
CA GLY A 73 10.54 2.91 9.50
C GLY A 73 9.47 3.66 10.30
N ALA A 74 9.26 4.96 10.06
CA ALA A 74 8.20 5.70 10.73
C ALA A 74 6.84 5.49 10.05
N THR A 75 5.80 5.34 10.86
CA THR A 75 4.43 5.16 10.38
C THR A 75 3.90 6.44 9.72
N ILE A 76 3.59 6.36 8.43
CA ILE A 76 2.95 7.41 7.64
C ILE A 76 1.44 7.40 7.88
N ASP A 77 0.84 6.21 7.86
CA ASP A 77 -0.58 6.01 8.12
C ASP A 77 -0.80 4.65 8.79
N THR A 78 -1.87 4.57 9.58
CA THR A 78 -2.28 3.36 10.29
C THR A 78 -3.80 3.23 10.25
N GLN A 79 -4.28 2.04 9.89
CA GLN A 79 -5.71 1.76 9.75
C GLN A 79 -6.04 0.41 10.37
N THR A 80 -7.10 0.36 11.19
CA THR A 80 -7.58 -0.91 11.76
C THR A 80 -8.60 -1.56 10.83
N LEU A 81 -8.42 -2.86 10.54
CA LEU A 81 -9.41 -3.68 9.84
C LEU A 81 -9.96 -4.76 10.74
N ASN A 82 -11.27 -5.01 10.59
CA ASN A 82 -11.94 -6.16 11.17
C ASN A 82 -12.03 -7.30 10.13
N PRO A 83 -12.15 -8.57 10.57
CA PRO A 83 -12.37 -9.68 9.64
C PRO A 83 -13.60 -9.45 8.74
N GLY A 84 -13.50 -9.81 7.47
CA GLY A 84 -14.54 -9.60 6.45
C GLY A 84 -14.62 -8.17 5.92
N THR A 85 -13.64 -7.31 6.19
CA THR A 85 -13.61 -5.92 5.72
C THR A 85 -12.45 -5.68 4.77
N SER A 86 -12.47 -4.53 4.09
CA SER A 86 -11.37 -4.09 3.25
C SER A 86 -11.19 -2.58 3.34
N ILE A 87 -9.97 -2.12 3.08
CA ILE A 87 -9.66 -0.70 2.93
C ILE A 87 -9.03 -0.47 1.57
N ALA A 88 -9.29 0.70 1.00
CA ALA A 88 -8.56 1.22 -0.13
C ALA A 88 -7.62 2.32 0.34
N PHE A 89 -6.44 2.44 -0.27
CA PHE A 89 -5.43 3.40 0.12
C PHE A 89 -4.80 4.08 -1.09
N THR A 90 -4.21 5.25 -0.84
CA THR A 90 -3.31 5.94 -1.76
C THR A 90 -2.16 6.53 -0.96
N TYR A 91 -0.97 5.93 -1.11
CA TYR A 91 0.23 6.39 -0.42
C TYR A 91 1.26 6.92 -1.40
N ARG A 92 2.08 7.86 -0.91
CA ARG A 92 3.19 8.46 -1.64
C ARG A 92 4.41 8.48 -0.72
N ARG A 93 5.60 8.24 -1.26
CA ARG A 93 6.87 8.21 -0.48
C ARG A 93 6.85 7.19 0.66
N PHE A 94 6.13 6.09 0.48
CA PHE A 94 6.22 4.95 1.39
C PHE A 94 7.38 4.05 0.94
N ASP A 95 7.99 3.38 1.91
CA ASP A 95 8.98 2.34 1.72
C ASP A 95 8.32 0.97 1.79
N SER A 96 7.45 0.74 2.77
CA SER A 96 6.76 -0.54 2.92
C SER A 96 5.31 -0.39 3.36
N ILE A 97 4.52 -1.42 3.04
CA ILE A 97 3.16 -1.59 3.55
C ILE A 97 3.12 -2.95 4.24
N GLN A 98 2.65 -2.97 5.47
CA GLN A 98 2.58 -4.17 6.29
C GLN A 98 1.21 -4.31 6.96
N VAL A 99 0.87 -5.54 7.33
CA VAL A 99 -0.20 -5.83 8.28
C VAL A 99 0.42 -6.29 9.59
N VAL A 100 0.10 -5.57 10.66
CA VAL A 100 0.46 -5.91 12.04
C VAL A 100 -0.64 -6.80 12.60
N LEU A 101 -0.27 -8.03 12.90
CA LEU A 101 -1.15 -9.03 13.49
C LEU A 101 -0.92 -9.04 15.01
N PRO A 102 -1.97 -8.86 15.83
CA PRO A 102 -1.81 -8.82 17.28
C PRO A 102 -1.40 -10.20 17.81
N ALA A 103 -0.64 -10.24 18.92
CA ALA A 103 -0.22 -11.49 19.56
C ALA A 103 -1.40 -12.37 20.03
N THR A 104 -2.54 -11.75 20.30
CA THR A 104 -3.78 -12.38 20.76
C THR A 104 -4.98 -11.72 20.09
N PRO A 105 -6.00 -12.49 19.65
CA PRO A 105 -6.11 -13.94 19.73
C PRO A 105 -5.18 -14.65 18.74
N GLY A 106 -4.57 -15.77 19.17
CA GLY A 106 -3.82 -16.62 18.25
C GLY A 106 -4.72 -17.24 17.19
N GLY A 107 -4.20 -17.45 15.99
CA GLY A 107 -4.92 -18.02 14.86
C GLY A 107 -4.37 -17.58 13.52
N THR A 108 -5.02 -18.04 12.46
CA THR A 108 -4.63 -17.70 11.08
C THR A 108 -5.43 -16.49 10.60
N TYR A 109 -4.69 -15.52 10.05
CA TYR A 109 -5.20 -14.29 9.44
C TYR A 109 -4.94 -14.39 7.94
N GLN A 110 -5.97 -14.15 7.12
CA GLN A 110 -5.87 -14.28 5.67
C GLN A 110 -6.60 -13.16 4.95
N GLY A 111 -6.10 -12.81 3.78
CA GLY A 111 -6.72 -11.81 2.94
C GLY A 111 -6.06 -11.68 1.58
N GLU A 112 -6.37 -10.58 0.91
CA GLU A 112 -5.80 -10.23 -0.39
C GLU A 112 -5.19 -8.84 -0.31
N PHE A 113 -4.00 -8.69 -0.88
CA PHE A 113 -3.37 -7.41 -1.07
C PHE A 113 -3.28 -7.12 -2.56
N CYS A 114 -3.61 -5.91 -2.96
CA CYS A 114 -3.27 -5.46 -4.29
C CYS A 114 -2.83 -4.00 -4.29
N ILE A 115 -1.76 -3.72 -5.02
CA ILE A 115 -1.23 -2.39 -5.22
C ILE A 115 -0.96 -2.14 -6.69
N THR A 116 -1.21 -0.90 -7.10
CA THR A 116 -0.81 -0.35 -8.38
C THR A 116 0.15 0.80 -8.11
N THR A 117 1.43 0.60 -8.42
CA THR A 117 2.48 1.62 -8.27
C THR A 117 2.68 2.35 -9.57
N ARG A 118 2.72 3.68 -9.51
CA ARG A 118 3.03 4.57 -10.64
C ARG A 118 4.27 5.39 -10.34
N TYR A 119 5.17 5.46 -11.31
CA TYR A 119 6.41 6.24 -11.21
C TYR A 119 6.85 6.71 -12.61
N PRO A 120 7.51 7.87 -12.71
CA PRO A 120 7.95 8.36 -14.01
C PRO A 120 9.01 7.43 -14.61
N LEU A 121 8.91 7.21 -15.92
CA LEU A 121 10.07 6.85 -16.73
C LEU A 121 10.88 8.12 -16.88
N SER A 122 12.16 8.05 -16.51
CA SER A 122 13.15 9.12 -16.68
C SER A 122 13.05 9.80 -18.04
#